data_AF-A0A0G4HR75-F1
#
_entry.id   AF-A0A0G4HR75-F1
#
_cell.length_a   1.000
_cell.length_b   1.000
_cell.length_c   1.000
_cell.angle_alpha   90.00
_cell.angle_beta   90.00
_cell.angle_gamma   90.00
#
_symmetry.space_group_name_H-M   'P 1'
#
loop_
_entity.id
_entity.type
_entity.pdbx_description
1 polymer ?
#
loop_
_entity_poly.entity_id
_entity_poly.type
_entity_poly.pdbx_seq_one_letter_code
_entity_poly.pdbx_strand_id
1 'polypeptide(L)'
;MRGLLSAFLFGVSTQAFQDNGIVRLLQLSANATADIDLALVPAEGSTNVAENTTATQNNTYVPPEWKKEWLIPDGVDFPLEFEKKGEFWMKNIAKRYQWANWWGYCGEASLQIAAMYHGTWVSQATIRDWRIDQKEEMTGERWNQWDEKAQYVLSYKPDPVIKRLHLTYSTFPGWTVPTPQYERFVVWMKRHIQEDNPVIFAAFVKTGRAEWYQHIAVAFGIRSTTLAAEDDSYNPDDLIDWLPLEPSYTRREWSTRAVQGFNETKNGTDEGNEVFRIPNNVTFGTAITGIKNGEGTLPVRLQMPYDSPYESPNLSGCNASVVYCFAPGEPEPFYVVIYVEDLTPGQRYLALRYDGYATVPKEGGFCSEAARANATQTWLFEAEREMMLIDDVLQQDQAVFYRAVPACEGMENATLTWQQNWLDYGWTFNETSREWSFHMWGMDYVATNGWTWADWEPENVTETASDSESNRLRM
;
A
#
# COMPACT_ATOMS: atom_id res chain seq x y z
N MET A 1 62.97 -28.59 6.35
CA MET A 1 62.94 -28.76 7.82
C MET A 1 61.49 -28.52 8.25
N ARG A 2 60.83 -29.41 9.01
CA ARG A 2 60.80 -29.47 10.49
C ARG A 2 60.49 -28.09 11.11
N GLY A 3 59.36 -27.84 11.79
CA GLY A 3 58.10 -28.60 11.96
C GLY A 3 57.62 -28.73 13.42
N LEU A 4 56.45 -29.37 13.62
CA LEU A 4 55.79 -29.77 14.91
C LEU A 4 55.01 -28.63 15.63
N LEU A 5 53.79 -28.79 16.19
CA LEU A 5 53.17 -29.81 17.11
C LEU A 5 53.71 -29.68 18.56
N SER A 6 52.97 -29.87 19.67
CA SER A 6 51.55 -30.21 20.01
C SER A 6 51.23 -29.62 21.43
N ALA A 7 50.12 -29.79 22.17
CA ALA A 7 48.95 -30.72 22.22
C ALA A 7 47.68 -29.98 22.73
N PHE A 8 46.40 -30.44 22.76
CA PHE A 8 45.67 -31.74 22.74
C PHE A 8 45.26 -32.32 24.12
N LEU A 9 43.94 -32.49 24.35
CA LEU A 9 43.20 -33.52 25.15
C LEU A 9 41.68 -33.17 25.09
N PHE A 10 40.79 -33.94 24.43
CA PHE A 10 40.09 -35.17 24.87
C PHE A 10 39.10 -34.97 26.05
N GLY A 11 37.86 -35.50 26.05
CA GLY A 11 37.08 -36.32 25.10
C GLY A 11 35.57 -36.26 25.47
N VAL A 12 34.65 -37.20 25.17
CA VAL A 12 34.68 -38.54 24.55
C VAL A 12 33.32 -38.79 23.85
N SER A 13 33.26 -39.68 22.84
CA SER A 13 32.06 -40.03 22.06
C SER A 13 31.41 -41.37 22.45
N THR A 14 30.12 -41.55 22.12
CA THR A 14 29.51 -42.85 21.76
C THR A 14 28.57 -42.69 20.55
N GLN A 15 28.31 -43.78 19.81
CA GLN A 15 27.75 -43.74 18.45
C GLN A 15 27.00 -45.05 18.08
N ALA A 16 26.14 -44.99 17.06
CA ALA A 16 25.42 -46.09 16.38
C ALA A 16 24.26 -46.73 17.19
N PHE A 17 23.18 -47.26 16.58
CA PHE A 17 23.06 -47.94 15.28
C PHE A 17 21.76 -47.63 14.48
N GLN A 18 21.79 -48.12 13.23
CA GLN A 18 20.73 -48.46 12.24
C GLN A 18 19.50 -49.24 12.81
N ASP A 19 18.38 -49.53 12.13
CA ASP A 19 17.97 -49.42 10.70
C ASP A 19 16.40 -49.51 10.53
N ASN A 20 15.91 -49.44 9.29
CA ASN A 20 14.62 -50.02 8.77
C ASN A 20 13.22 -49.49 9.22
N GLY A 21 12.58 -48.69 8.35
CA GLY A 21 11.53 -49.17 7.41
C GLY A 21 10.12 -49.68 7.86
N ILE A 22 9.09 -49.12 7.21
CA ILE A 22 7.85 -49.78 6.68
C ILE A 22 6.59 -49.98 7.59
N VAL A 23 5.60 -49.09 7.34
CA VAL A 23 4.14 -49.34 7.11
C VAL A 23 3.20 -49.83 8.26
N ARG A 24 2.18 -48.99 8.52
CA ARG A 24 0.81 -49.23 9.06
C ARG A 24 0.61 -50.06 10.35
N LEU A 25 -0.16 -49.46 11.27
CA LEU A 25 -1.49 -49.98 11.62
C LEU A 25 -2.41 -48.85 12.10
N LEU A 26 -3.73 -49.03 11.92
CA LEU A 26 -4.74 -48.16 12.54
C LEU A 26 -4.93 -48.58 14.00
N GLN A 27 -5.28 -47.62 14.86
CA GLN A 27 -6.12 -47.93 16.02
C GLN A 27 -7.22 -46.88 16.17
N LEU A 28 -8.43 -47.28 15.80
CA LEU A 28 -9.66 -46.53 16.07
C LEU A 28 -10.00 -46.63 17.56
N SER A 29 -10.43 -45.52 18.15
CA SER A 29 -11.39 -45.52 19.25
C SER A 29 -12.56 -44.62 18.85
N ALA A 30 -13.77 -45.11 19.05
CA ALA A 30 -14.99 -44.38 18.74
C ALA A 30 -15.56 -43.73 20.01
N ASN A 31 -16.25 -42.59 19.86
CA ASN A 31 -17.61 -42.34 20.37
C ASN A 31 -17.96 -40.84 20.33
N ALA A 32 -18.74 -40.43 19.33
CA ALA A 32 -19.69 -39.31 19.42
C ALA A 32 -20.65 -39.38 18.22
N THR A 33 -21.91 -39.71 18.47
CA THR A 33 -23.00 -39.63 17.48
C THR A 33 -23.76 -38.33 17.66
N ALA A 34 -23.97 -37.59 16.58
CA ALA A 34 -24.96 -36.53 16.48
C ALA A 34 -25.52 -36.57 15.04
N ASP A 35 -26.84 -36.52 14.92
CA ASP A 35 -27.53 -36.82 13.67
C ASP A 35 -27.55 -35.64 12.68
N ILE A 36 -27.57 -35.95 11.39
CA ILE A 36 -27.85 -35.00 10.31
C ILE A 36 -28.94 -35.61 9.44
N ASP A 37 -30.13 -35.03 9.47
CA ASP A 37 -31.22 -35.42 8.58
C ASP A 37 -30.91 -35.05 7.13
N LEU A 38 -30.92 -36.06 6.25
CA LEU A 38 -30.68 -35.91 4.81
C LEU A 38 -31.95 -36.27 4.03
N ALA A 39 -32.81 -35.27 3.81
CA ALA A 39 -33.98 -35.39 2.97
C ALA A 39 -33.62 -35.10 1.49
N LEU A 40 -34.06 -35.96 0.58
CA LEU A 40 -33.88 -35.87 -0.87
C LEU A 40 -35.19 -36.28 -1.59
N VAL A 41 -35.25 -36.01 -2.91
CA VAL A 41 -36.23 -36.54 -3.90
C VAL A 41 -37.62 -35.85 -3.87
N PRO A 42 -38.32 -35.60 -5.01
CA PRO A 42 -37.93 -35.56 -6.44
C PRO A 42 -38.21 -34.19 -7.11
N ALA A 43 -38.13 -34.13 -8.45
CA ALA A 43 -38.57 -32.99 -9.29
C ALA A 43 -39.63 -33.43 -10.33
N GLU A 44 -40.50 -32.51 -10.78
CA GLU A 44 -41.41 -32.67 -11.95
C GLU A 44 -42.05 -31.31 -12.36
N GLY A 45 -42.71 -31.21 -13.53
CA GLY A 45 -43.87 -30.28 -13.67
C GLY A 45 -43.82 -28.99 -14.53
N SER A 46 -43.38 -29.07 -15.79
CA SER A 46 -43.70 -28.21 -16.96
C SER A 46 -44.72 -27.02 -16.92
N THR A 47 -44.39 -25.96 -17.68
CA THR A 47 -45.25 -25.05 -18.53
C THR A 47 -46.32 -24.11 -17.92
N ASN A 48 -46.21 -22.78 -18.17
CA ASN A 48 -46.90 -22.11 -19.32
C ASN A 48 -46.65 -20.60 -19.44
N VAL A 49 -46.94 -20.07 -20.65
CA VAL A 49 -46.84 -18.65 -21.07
C VAL A 49 -47.92 -17.75 -20.46
N ALA A 50 -47.56 -16.51 -20.14
CA ALA A 50 -48.49 -15.37 -20.16
C ALA A 50 -47.75 -14.11 -20.66
N GLU A 51 -48.19 -13.54 -21.78
CA GLU A 51 -47.80 -12.19 -22.18
C GLU A 51 -48.58 -11.17 -21.34
N ASN A 52 -47.96 -10.03 -20.99
CA ASN A 52 -48.75 -8.85 -20.67
C ASN A 52 -47.96 -7.58 -21.06
N THR A 53 -48.63 -6.68 -21.77
CA THR A 53 -48.06 -5.39 -22.20
C THR A 53 -48.89 -4.25 -21.63
N THR A 54 -48.24 -3.13 -21.26
CA THR A 54 -48.61 -1.73 -21.64
C THR A 54 -47.97 -0.68 -20.71
N ALA A 55 -47.99 0.58 -21.19
CA ALA A 55 -47.96 1.81 -20.39
C ALA A 55 -46.65 2.22 -19.69
N THR A 56 -45.66 2.67 -20.47
CA THR A 56 -44.70 3.68 -20.01
C THR A 56 -45.43 5.00 -19.72
N GLN A 57 -45.47 5.45 -18.46
CA GLN A 57 -45.81 6.82 -18.10
C GLN A 57 -44.54 7.63 -17.85
N ASN A 58 -44.30 8.66 -18.66
CA ASN A 58 -43.17 9.59 -18.47
C ASN A 58 -43.49 10.61 -17.37
N ASN A 59 -43.27 10.24 -16.10
CA ASN A 59 -43.26 11.19 -14.99
C ASN A 59 -41.82 11.70 -14.76
N THR A 60 -41.50 12.85 -15.35
CA THR A 60 -40.22 13.54 -15.12
C THR A 60 -40.22 14.17 -13.72
N TYR A 61 -39.70 13.44 -12.73
CA TYR A 61 -39.54 13.96 -11.37
C TYR A 61 -38.38 14.96 -11.29
N VAL A 62 -38.66 16.15 -10.74
CA VAL A 62 -37.64 17.17 -10.43
C VAL A 62 -37.44 17.17 -8.91
N PRO A 63 -36.24 16.87 -8.40
CA PRO A 63 -35.97 16.90 -6.96
C PRO A 63 -36.11 18.31 -6.36
N PRO A 64 -36.59 18.46 -5.12
CA PRO A 64 -36.66 19.76 -4.44
C PRO A 64 -35.27 20.25 -4.04
N GLU A 65 -35.06 21.57 -4.09
CA GLU A 65 -33.72 22.18 -4.07
C GLU A 65 -32.90 21.92 -2.79
N TRP A 66 -33.56 21.69 -1.66
CA TRP A 66 -32.92 21.44 -0.35
C TRP A 66 -32.11 20.14 -0.27
N LYS A 67 -32.14 19.27 -1.30
CA LYS A 67 -31.25 18.11 -1.40
C LYS A 67 -29.88 18.38 -2.04
N LYS A 68 -29.56 19.62 -2.42
CA LYS A 68 -28.22 19.97 -2.95
C LYS A 68 -27.12 20.07 -1.88
N GLU A 69 -27.47 20.22 -0.60
CA GLU A 69 -26.51 20.53 0.48
C GLU A 69 -25.70 19.33 1.01
N TRP A 70 -25.86 18.13 0.43
CA TRP A 70 -25.03 16.95 0.72
C TRP A 70 -24.16 16.52 -0.48
N LEU A 71 -24.01 17.39 -1.47
CA LEU A 71 -22.90 17.26 -2.42
C LEU A 71 -21.57 17.53 -1.69
N ILE A 72 -20.51 16.86 -2.16
CA ILE A 72 -19.14 17.31 -1.90
C ILE A 72 -19.08 18.80 -2.30
N PRO A 73 -18.62 19.72 -1.43
CA PRO A 73 -18.61 21.14 -1.77
C PRO A 73 -17.93 21.41 -3.12
N ASP A 74 -18.56 22.22 -3.97
CA ASP A 74 -17.91 22.77 -5.17
C ASP A 74 -16.68 23.56 -4.70
N GLY A 75 -15.49 23.00 -4.89
CA GLY A 75 -14.25 23.50 -4.29
C GLY A 75 -13.66 22.64 -3.16
N VAL A 76 -14.02 21.35 -3.04
CA VAL A 76 -13.06 20.36 -2.51
C VAL A 76 -11.99 20.13 -3.58
N ASP A 77 -11.04 21.05 -3.63
CA ASP A 77 -9.72 20.76 -4.15
C ASP A 77 -9.13 19.62 -3.32
N PHE A 78 -9.09 18.41 -3.89
CA PHE A 78 -8.08 17.45 -3.46
C PHE A 78 -6.73 18.16 -3.64
N PRO A 79 -5.88 18.31 -2.59
CA PRO A 79 -4.63 19.06 -2.69
C PRO A 79 -3.56 18.26 -3.43
N LEU A 80 -3.81 18.08 -4.73
CA LEU A 80 -2.87 17.72 -5.79
C LEU A 80 -2.40 18.99 -6.53
N GLU A 81 -2.56 20.17 -5.92
CA GLU A 81 -1.56 21.22 -6.13
C GLU A 81 -0.21 20.65 -5.68
N PHE A 82 0.57 20.16 -6.65
CA PHE A 82 2.02 19.99 -6.51
C PHE A 82 2.62 21.40 -6.33
N GLU A 83 2.49 21.92 -5.12
CA GLU A 83 2.69 23.34 -4.81
C GLU A 83 4.18 23.70 -4.85
N LYS A 84 4.70 23.94 -6.06
CA LYS A 84 6.04 24.49 -6.29
C LYS A 84 6.12 25.99 -5.97
N LYS A 85 5.46 26.45 -4.90
CA LYS A 85 5.54 27.83 -4.37
C LYS A 85 6.79 27.96 -3.49
N GLY A 86 7.96 27.82 -4.10
CA GLY A 86 9.27 28.04 -3.47
C GLY A 86 9.92 26.79 -2.85
N GLU A 87 10.37 26.93 -1.60
CA GLU A 87 11.41 26.10 -0.94
C GLU A 87 10.91 24.74 -0.41
N PHE A 88 10.00 24.09 -1.14
CA PHE A 88 9.28 22.90 -0.67
C PHE A 88 9.19 21.82 -1.75
N TRP A 89 9.62 20.61 -1.40
CA TRP A 89 9.31 19.38 -2.14
C TRP A 89 8.57 18.44 -1.19
N MET A 90 7.27 18.25 -1.41
CA MET A 90 6.45 17.28 -0.70
C MET A 90 5.65 16.49 -1.72
N LYS A 91 5.60 15.16 -1.54
CA LYS A 91 5.04 14.23 -2.52
C LYS A 91 3.75 13.63 -1.99
N ASN A 92 2.74 13.50 -2.85
CA ASN A 92 1.63 12.59 -2.58
C ASN A 92 2.18 11.15 -2.58
N ILE A 93 2.26 10.54 -1.40
CA ILE A 93 2.74 9.18 -1.19
C ILE A 93 1.73 8.43 -0.34
N ALA A 94 1.37 7.21 -0.74
CA ALA A 94 0.38 6.41 -0.03
C ALA A 94 0.88 6.05 1.38
N LYS A 95 0.20 6.56 2.41
CA LYS A 95 0.50 6.27 3.81
C LYS A 95 0.05 4.84 4.13
N ARG A 96 0.97 3.97 4.56
CA ARG A 96 0.66 2.68 5.20
C ARG A 96 1.39 2.56 6.54
N TYR A 97 0.96 1.60 7.36
CA TYR A 97 1.53 1.34 8.68
C TYR A 97 2.10 -0.08 8.71
N GLN A 98 3.19 -0.30 9.44
CA GLN A 98 3.72 -1.66 9.62
C GLN A 98 2.74 -2.53 10.42
N TRP A 99 2.66 -3.81 10.09
CA TRP A 99 1.87 -4.75 10.90
C TRP A 99 2.53 -4.95 12.28
N ALA A 100 1.71 -5.09 13.33
CA ALA A 100 2.18 -5.11 14.71
C ALA A 100 2.71 -6.49 15.15
N ASN A 101 4.01 -6.71 15.03
CA ASN A 101 4.71 -7.95 15.40
C ASN A 101 6.04 -7.67 16.14
N TRP A 102 6.58 -8.69 16.84
CA TRP A 102 7.84 -8.60 17.60
C TRP A 102 9.07 -8.09 16.81
N TRP A 103 9.08 -8.38 15.51
CA TRP A 103 10.23 -8.13 14.63
C TRP A 103 9.97 -6.99 13.64
N GLY A 104 8.87 -6.25 13.81
CA GLY A 104 8.43 -5.22 12.87
C GLY A 104 8.03 -5.76 11.48
N TYR A 105 7.44 -4.88 10.69
CA TYR A 105 7.41 -4.94 9.22
C TYR A 105 7.91 -3.60 8.65
N CYS A 106 8.76 -2.88 9.38
CA CYS A 106 9.21 -1.53 9.04
C CYS A 106 9.86 -1.46 7.64
N GLY A 107 10.66 -2.47 7.30
CA GLY A 107 11.28 -2.59 5.98
C GLY A 107 10.27 -2.93 4.88
N GLU A 108 9.38 -3.87 5.15
CA GLU A 108 8.35 -4.30 4.20
C GLU A 108 7.33 -3.20 3.91
N ALA A 109 6.77 -2.55 4.94
CA ALA A 109 5.90 -1.38 4.80
C ALA A 109 6.62 -0.25 4.05
N SER A 110 7.90 0.02 4.35
CA SER A 110 8.67 1.03 3.62
C SER A 110 8.78 0.73 2.12
N LEU A 111 9.05 -0.54 1.77
CA LEU A 111 9.19 -0.95 0.38
C LEU A 111 7.83 -1.04 -0.34
N GLN A 112 6.76 -1.45 0.34
CA GLN A 112 5.37 -1.36 -0.14
C GLN A 112 5.04 0.09 -0.51
N ILE A 113 5.22 1.04 0.41
CA ILE A 113 4.96 2.47 0.21
C ILE A 113 5.77 3.02 -0.98
N ALA A 114 7.07 2.70 -1.06
CA ALA A 114 7.93 3.17 -2.14
C ALA A 114 7.66 2.46 -3.49
N ALA A 115 7.09 1.26 -3.49
CA ALA A 115 6.65 0.56 -4.71
C ALA A 115 5.31 1.09 -5.22
N MET A 116 4.38 1.44 -4.34
CA MET A 116 3.09 2.06 -4.68
C MET A 116 3.26 3.39 -5.39
N TYR A 117 4.28 4.15 -4.99
CA TYR A 117 4.70 5.38 -5.66
C TYR A 117 5.12 5.17 -7.14
N HIS A 118 5.54 3.96 -7.49
CA HIS A 118 5.97 3.56 -8.84
C HIS A 118 5.03 2.49 -9.45
N GLY A 119 3.74 2.57 -9.12
CA GLY A 119 2.68 1.80 -9.78
C GLY A 119 2.68 0.31 -9.43
N THR A 120 3.26 -0.08 -8.30
CA THR A 120 3.31 -1.49 -7.86
C THR A 120 2.75 -1.65 -6.45
N TRP A 121 1.67 -2.42 -6.33
CA TRP A 121 1.20 -2.95 -5.06
C TRP A 121 1.95 -4.22 -4.71
N VAL A 122 2.26 -4.40 -3.43
CA VAL A 122 2.76 -5.66 -2.86
C VAL A 122 2.44 -5.69 -1.37
N SER A 123 2.00 -6.83 -0.83
CA SER A 123 1.76 -6.95 0.61
C SER A 123 3.04 -7.04 1.44
N GLN A 124 2.94 -6.65 2.72
CA GLN A 124 4.06 -6.77 3.66
C GLN A 124 4.47 -8.24 3.89
N ALA A 125 3.52 -9.19 3.82
CA ALA A 125 3.81 -10.63 3.82
C ALA A 125 4.62 -11.04 2.57
N THR A 126 4.17 -10.65 1.37
CA THR A 126 4.80 -11.05 0.10
C THR A 126 6.25 -10.60 0.00
N ILE A 127 6.59 -9.41 0.51
CA ILE A 127 7.99 -8.92 0.57
C ILE A 127 8.83 -9.83 1.48
N ARG A 128 8.29 -10.22 2.65
CA ARG A 128 8.93 -11.12 3.61
C ARG A 128 9.10 -12.53 3.04
N ASP A 129 8.08 -13.08 2.39
CA ASP A 129 8.17 -14.39 1.74
C ASP A 129 9.23 -14.41 0.63
N TRP A 130 9.28 -13.38 -0.22
CA TRP A 130 10.32 -13.28 -1.25
C TRP A 130 11.74 -13.15 -0.68
N ARG A 131 11.88 -12.52 0.49
CA ARG A 131 13.12 -12.45 1.25
C ARG A 131 13.51 -13.80 1.88
N ILE A 132 12.54 -14.61 2.31
CA ILE A 132 12.76 -15.99 2.77
C ILE A 132 13.14 -16.90 1.60
N ASP A 133 12.38 -16.84 0.49
CA ASP A 133 12.64 -17.61 -0.73
C ASP A 133 14.05 -17.34 -1.29
N GLN A 134 14.45 -16.06 -1.38
CA GLN A 134 15.79 -15.66 -1.81
C GLN A 134 16.89 -16.35 -0.97
N LYS A 135 16.69 -16.41 0.35
CA LYS A 135 17.63 -17.04 1.27
C LYS A 135 17.68 -18.57 1.05
N GLU A 136 16.53 -19.20 0.82
CA GLU A 136 16.46 -20.62 0.47
C GLU A 136 17.14 -20.90 -0.89
N GLU A 137 16.81 -20.13 -1.94
CA GLU A 137 17.46 -20.17 -3.27
C GLU A 137 18.98 -20.04 -3.19
N MET A 138 19.49 -19.18 -2.30
CA MET A 138 20.93 -18.93 -2.14
C MET A 138 21.68 -19.97 -1.30
N THR A 139 21.01 -20.76 -0.44
CA THR A 139 21.70 -21.56 0.59
C THR A 139 21.08 -22.92 0.96
N GLY A 140 19.87 -23.24 0.52
CA GLY A 140 19.12 -24.44 0.94
C GLY A 140 18.58 -24.38 2.38
N GLU A 141 18.60 -23.21 3.02
CA GLU A 141 18.06 -22.97 4.37
C GLU A 141 16.86 -22.02 4.26
N ARG A 142 15.62 -22.52 4.40
CA ARG A 142 14.45 -21.66 4.55
C ARG A 142 14.41 -21.09 5.96
N TRP A 143 14.35 -19.76 6.09
CA TRP A 143 14.10 -19.11 7.38
C TRP A 143 12.63 -19.25 7.80
N ASN A 144 12.38 -19.18 9.10
CA ASN A 144 11.03 -19.15 9.60
C ASN A 144 10.50 -17.70 9.58
N GLN A 145 9.24 -17.48 9.20
CA GLN A 145 8.66 -16.13 9.11
C GLN A 145 8.63 -15.38 10.46
N TRP A 146 8.72 -16.13 11.56
CA TRP A 146 8.77 -15.63 12.94
C TRP A 146 10.20 -15.30 13.42
N ASP A 147 11.23 -15.48 12.58
CA ASP A 147 12.62 -15.15 12.91
C ASP A 147 12.95 -13.68 12.58
N GLU A 148 13.75 -13.02 13.43
CA GLU A 148 14.35 -11.69 13.19
C GLU A 148 15.02 -11.57 11.80
N LYS A 149 15.60 -12.68 11.31
CA LYS A 149 16.31 -12.74 10.02
C LYS A 149 15.39 -12.62 8.80
N ALA A 150 14.10 -12.95 8.95
CA ALA A 150 13.13 -12.92 7.86
C ALA A 150 12.71 -11.49 7.48
N GLN A 151 12.85 -10.52 8.40
CA GLN A 151 12.62 -9.09 8.14
C GLN A 151 13.28 -8.61 6.84
N TYR A 152 12.59 -7.80 6.05
CA TYR A 152 13.23 -6.98 5.03
C TYR A 152 14.18 -5.97 5.71
N VAL A 153 15.46 -5.96 5.30
CA VAL A 153 16.51 -5.13 5.91
C VAL A 153 17.34 -4.47 4.82
N LEU A 154 17.73 -3.21 5.05
CA LEU A 154 18.54 -2.44 4.10
C LEU A 154 19.98 -2.98 4.03
N SER A 155 20.55 -2.92 2.83
CA SER A 155 21.90 -3.41 2.53
C SER A 155 22.57 -2.56 1.45
N TYR A 156 23.91 -2.60 1.40
CA TYR A 156 24.69 -2.01 0.32
C TYR A 156 24.85 -2.92 -0.91
N LYS A 157 24.28 -4.13 -0.86
CA LYS A 157 24.35 -5.13 -1.92
C LYS A 157 23.13 -4.99 -2.84
N PRO A 158 23.21 -5.46 -4.11
CA PRO A 158 22.05 -5.55 -4.97
C PRO A 158 20.91 -6.33 -4.31
N ASP A 159 19.75 -5.70 -4.23
CA ASP A 159 18.54 -6.24 -3.64
C ASP A 159 17.73 -7.03 -4.69
N PRO A 160 17.47 -8.33 -4.47
CA PRO A 160 16.69 -9.16 -5.37
C PRO A 160 15.18 -9.09 -5.13
N VAL A 161 14.72 -8.58 -3.98
CA VAL A 161 13.30 -8.36 -3.67
C VAL A 161 12.81 -7.12 -4.41
N ILE A 162 13.56 -6.02 -4.38
CA ILE A 162 13.33 -4.84 -5.23
C ILE A 162 13.41 -5.23 -6.72
N LYS A 163 14.33 -6.15 -7.08
CA LYS A 163 14.39 -6.71 -8.45
C LYS A 163 13.17 -7.54 -8.83
N ARG A 164 12.57 -8.32 -7.90
CA ARG A 164 11.27 -8.99 -8.13
C ARG A 164 10.15 -7.97 -8.34
N LEU A 165 10.22 -6.78 -7.72
CA LEU A 165 9.26 -5.70 -7.95
C LEU A 165 9.42 -4.97 -9.31
N HIS A 166 10.42 -5.31 -10.13
CA HIS A 166 10.78 -4.58 -11.36
C HIS A 166 10.91 -3.06 -11.14
N LEU A 167 11.61 -2.69 -10.06
CA LEU A 167 11.94 -1.30 -9.73
C LEU A 167 13.42 -1.03 -9.97
N THR A 168 13.76 0.20 -10.37
CA THR A 168 15.13 0.72 -10.27
C THR A 168 15.35 1.28 -8.88
N TYR A 169 16.60 1.28 -8.42
CA TYR A 169 16.94 1.82 -7.12
C TYR A 169 18.41 2.25 -7.06
N SER A 170 18.68 3.17 -6.13
CA SER A 170 20.01 3.61 -5.74
C SER A 170 20.19 3.30 -4.25
N THR A 171 21.25 2.58 -3.88
CA THR A 171 21.62 2.37 -2.47
C THR A 171 22.71 3.35 -2.06
N PHE A 172 22.61 3.94 -0.87
CA PHE A 172 23.70 4.75 -0.34
C PHE A 172 24.99 3.91 -0.23
N PRO A 173 26.14 4.33 -0.80
CA PRO A 173 27.33 3.51 -0.90
C PRO A 173 28.16 3.49 0.40
N GLY A 174 27.52 3.29 1.56
CA GLY A 174 28.15 3.50 2.88
C GLY A 174 29.42 2.69 3.15
N TRP A 175 29.68 1.60 2.43
CA TRP A 175 30.95 0.86 2.52
C TRP A 175 32.15 1.56 1.86
N THR A 176 31.94 2.58 1.01
CA THR A 176 33.01 3.42 0.44
C THR A 176 33.12 4.80 1.09
N VAL A 177 32.11 5.23 1.84
CA VAL A 177 32.03 6.57 2.43
C VAL A 177 32.72 6.60 3.82
N PRO A 178 33.74 7.45 4.03
CA PRO A 178 34.38 7.59 5.34
C PRO A 178 33.40 8.04 6.42
N THR A 179 33.61 7.58 7.65
CA THR A 179 32.85 8.02 8.83
C THR A 179 33.32 9.42 9.29
N PRO A 180 32.42 10.25 9.89
CA PRO A 180 30.97 10.08 9.96
C PRO A 180 30.33 10.17 8.57
N GLN A 181 29.23 9.44 8.39
CA GLN A 181 28.52 9.35 7.11
C GLN A 181 27.31 10.29 7.02
N TYR A 182 26.78 10.74 8.17
CA TYR A 182 25.50 11.45 8.28
C TYR A 182 25.27 12.56 7.25
N GLU A 183 26.16 13.56 7.19
CA GLU A 183 25.99 14.73 6.31
C GLU A 183 25.93 14.32 4.83
N ARG A 184 26.75 13.35 4.42
CA ARG A 184 26.78 12.80 3.05
C ARG A 184 25.54 11.95 2.76
N PHE A 185 25.00 11.27 3.77
CA PHE A 185 23.74 10.54 3.66
C PHE A 185 22.55 11.48 3.48
N VAL A 186 22.52 12.59 4.22
CA VAL A 186 21.50 13.65 4.06
C VAL A 186 21.57 14.29 2.67
N VAL A 187 22.75 14.66 2.19
CA VAL A 187 22.90 15.23 0.82
C VAL A 187 22.43 14.22 -0.24
N TRP A 188 22.81 12.95 -0.11
CA TRP A 188 22.37 11.88 -1.01
C TRP A 188 20.85 11.67 -0.99
N MET A 189 20.24 11.71 0.21
CA MET A 189 18.78 11.63 0.38
C MET A 189 18.08 12.87 -0.20
N LYS A 190 18.61 14.08 0.03
CA LYS A 190 18.10 15.35 -0.47
C LYS A 190 18.01 15.34 -2.00
N ARG A 191 19.09 14.96 -2.70
CA ARG A 191 19.11 14.82 -4.17
C ARG A 191 18.02 13.87 -4.65
N HIS A 192 17.95 12.65 -4.11
CA HIS A 192 16.93 11.69 -4.55
C HIS A 192 15.51 12.18 -4.26
N ILE A 193 15.26 12.91 -3.17
CA ILE A 193 13.96 13.53 -2.92
C ILE A 193 13.65 14.62 -3.95
N GLN A 194 14.63 15.43 -4.36
CA GLN A 194 14.47 16.43 -5.44
C GLN A 194 14.26 15.79 -6.83
N GLU A 195 14.84 14.62 -7.10
CA GLU A 195 14.66 13.80 -8.32
C GLU A 195 13.32 13.01 -8.34
N ASP A 196 12.32 13.47 -7.61
CA ASP A 196 11.03 12.80 -7.31
C ASP A 196 11.09 11.38 -6.71
N ASN A 197 12.26 10.84 -6.39
CA ASN A 197 12.42 9.49 -5.80
C ASN A 197 12.12 9.43 -4.27
N PRO A 198 11.30 8.47 -3.78
CA PRO A 198 11.16 8.21 -2.34
C PRO A 198 12.38 7.46 -1.79
N VAL A 199 12.80 7.79 -0.56
CA VAL A 199 14.02 7.25 0.07
C VAL A 199 13.69 6.44 1.31
N ILE A 200 13.87 5.13 1.22
CA ILE A 200 13.83 4.24 2.39
C ILE A 200 15.14 4.40 3.17
N PHE A 201 15.09 4.57 4.49
CA PHE A 201 16.27 4.79 5.33
C PHE A 201 16.23 4.06 6.67
N ALA A 202 17.41 3.75 7.20
CA ALA A 202 17.59 3.15 8.51
C ALA A 202 17.63 4.21 9.64
N ALA A 203 16.95 3.91 10.75
CA ALA A 203 16.93 4.72 11.95
C ALA A 203 17.25 3.91 13.22
N PHE A 204 17.97 4.53 14.16
CA PHE A 204 17.96 4.11 15.55
C PHE A 204 16.62 4.49 16.20
N VAL A 205 16.18 3.68 17.17
CA VAL A 205 15.07 4.03 18.08
C VAL A 205 15.52 4.12 19.52
N LYS A 206 14.75 4.84 20.33
CA LYS A 206 14.91 4.91 21.78
C LYS A 206 14.87 3.51 22.41
N THR A 207 15.78 3.21 23.35
CA THR A 207 16.06 1.89 23.96
C THR A 207 16.53 0.77 23.01
N GLY A 208 16.75 1.08 21.73
CA GLY A 208 17.07 0.11 20.68
C GLY A 208 18.43 -0.60 20.85
N ARG A 209 18.43 -1.94 20.78
CA ARG A 209 19.62 -2.75 21.15
C ARG A 209 20.49 -3.25 20.00
N ALA A 210 20.00 -3.36 18.76
CA ALA A 210 20.83 -3.81 17.64
C ALA A 210 21.98 -2.83 17.34
N GLU A 211 23.04 -3.29 16.69
CA GLU A 211 24.28 -2.52 16.48
C GLU A 211 24.12 -1.38 15.45
N TRP A 212 23.44 -1.65 14.34
CA TRP A 212 23.48 -0.83 13.12
C TRP A 212 22.31 0.15 12.99
N TYR A 213 21.10 -0.32 13.26
CA TYR A 213 19.85 0.45 13.34
C TYR A 213 18.76 -0.43 13.99
N GLN A 214 17.56 0.10 14.24
CA GLN A 214 16.44 -0.69 14.80
C GLN A 214 15.09 -0.46 14.08
N HIS A 215 14.96 0.57 13.25
CA HIS A 215 13.77 0.83 12.44
C HIS A 215 14.17 1.17 11.01
N ILE A 216 13.21 1.03 10.10
CA ILE A 216 13.31 1.45 8.69
C ILE A 216 12.10 2.32 8.39
N ALA A 217 12.30 3.43 7.69
CA ALA A 217 11.25 4.40 7.40
C ALA A 217 11.40 5.02 6.00
N VAL A 218 10.39 5.75 5.53
CA VAL A 218 10.39 6.39 4.20
C VAL A 218 10.43 7.90 4.34
N ALA A 219 11.49 8.53 3.82
CA ALA A 219 11.55 9.97 3.57
C ALA A 219 11.01 10.28 2.17
N PHE A 220 10.15 11.29 2.08
CA PHE A 220 9.42 11.63 0.85
C PHE A 220 9.37 13.14 0.56
N GLY A 221 9.81 13.99 1.48
CA GLY A 221 9.89 15.43 1.25
C GLY A 221 11.10 16.09 1.89
N ILE A 222 11.50 17.23 1.34
CA ILE A 222 12.57 18.09 1.84
C ILE A 222 12.15 19.56 1.71
N ARG A 223 12.37 20.34 2.76
CA ARG A 223 12.13 21.79 2.80
C ARG A 223 13.42 22.47 3.20
N SER A 224 13.90 23.42 2.41
CA SER A 224 15.27 23.91 2.56
C SER A 224 15.48 25.26 1.88
N THR A 225 16.10 26.19 2.62
CA THR A 225 16.39 27.58 2.19
C THR A 225 17.46 27.68 1.10
N THR A 226 17.99 26.55 0.63
CA THR A 226 19.08 26.46 -0.34
C THR A 226 18.76 25.56 -1.55
N LEU A 227 17.48 25.26 -1.83
CA LEU A 227 17.01 24.33 -2.89
C LEU A 227 17.26 24.78 -4.35
N ALA A 228 18.52 25.06 -4.69
CA ALA A 228 19.00 24.87 -6.05
C ALA A 228 18.90 23.38 -6.42
N ALA A 229 18.70 23.08 -7.70
CA ALA A 229 18.75 21.70 -8.22
C ALA A 229 20.15 21.07 -8.13
N GLU A 230 21.17 21.90 -7.86
CA GLU A 230 22.58 21.52 -7.69
C GLU A 230 23.06 21.70 -6.23
N ASP A 231 22.14 21.74 -5.24
CA ASP A 231 22.53 21.89 -3.82
C ASP A 231 23.13 20.61 -3.24
N ASP A 232 24.41 20.43 -3.56
CA ASP A 232 25.31 19.40 -3.07
C ASP A 232 25.80 19.62 -1.62
N SER A 233 25.27 20.64 -0.92
CA SER A 233 25.70 21.00 0.43
C SER A 233 24.81 20.43 1.53
N TYR A 234 25.41 20.11 2.67
CA TYR A 234 24.68 19.81 3.90
C TYR A 234 24.32 21.12 4.59
N ASN A 235 23.01 21.40 4.73
CA ASN A 235 22.47 22.54 5.45
C ASN A 235 21.76 22.03 6.73
N PRO A 236 22.20 22.42 7.95
CA PRO A 236 21.71 21.87 9.21
C PRO A 236 20.22 22.16 9.50
N ASP A 237 19.67 23.20 8.89
CA ASP A 237 18.30 23.67 9.10
C ASP A 237 17.28 23.04 8.11
N ASP A 238 17.75 22.25 7.13
CA ASP A 238 16.90 21.49 6.20
C ASP A 238 15.91 20.58 6.95
N LEU A 239 14.63 20.60 6.56
CA LEU A 239 13.57 19.79 7.15
C LEU A 239 13.24 18.58 6.26
N ILE A 240 13.41 17.36 6.79
CA ILE A 240 12.95 16.12 6.13
C ILE A 240 11.50 15.83 6.54
N ASP A 241 10.65 15.53 5.55
CA ASP A 241 9.32 14.92 5.73
C ASP A 241 9.38 13.41 5.49
N TRP A 242 8.84 12.64 6.44
CA TRP A 242 9.00 11.19 6.46
C TRP A 242 7.86 10.47 7.22
N LEU A 243 7.63 9.20 6.90
CA LEU A 243 6.58 8.37 7.50
C LEU A 243 7.13 7.47 8.62
N PRO A 244 6.60 7.55 9.86
CA PRO A 244 7.08 6.73 10.98
C PRO A 244 6.61 5.26 10.95
N LEU A 245 5.61 4.94 10.11
CA LEU A 245 4.99 3.61 9.95
C LEU A 245 4.24 3.08 11.18
N GLU A 246 4.23 3.81 12.31
CA GLU A 246 3.58 3.41 13.56
C GLU A 246 2.47 4.42 13.95
N PRO A 247 1.24 3.97 14.24
CA PRO A 247 0.11 4.88 14.52
C PRO A 247 0.17 5.58 15.88
N SER A 248 0.88 4.99 16.84
CA SER A 248 0.74 5.30 18.27
C SER A 248 1.43 6.57 18.74
N TYR A 249 2.47 7.04 18.04
CA TYR A 249 3.42 8.01 18.61
C TYR A 249 3.07 9.49 18.43
N THR A 250 2.25 9.86 17.43
CA THR A 250 2.00 11.28 17.13
C THR A 250 0.57 11.65 16.76
N ARG A 251 -0.26 10.71 16.29
CA ARG A 251 -1.48 10.97 15.47
C ARG A 251 -1.24 11.86 14.23
N ARG A 252 0.01 12.12 13.84
CA ARG A 252 0.32 12.92 12.66
C ARG A 252 0.47 11.99 11.47
N GLU A 253 -0.08 12.44 10.34
CA GLU A 253 -0.05 11.74 9.06
C GLU A 253 1.37 11.50 8.51
N TRP A 254 2.32 12.34 8.93
CA TRP A 254 3.77 12.19 8.73
C TRP A 254 4.52 12.96 9.83
N SER A 255 5.83 12.82 9.86
CA SER A 255 6.74 13.55 10.74
C SER A 255 7.64 14.50 9.93
N THR A 256 7.96 15.66 10.50
CA THR A 256 8.85 16.68 9.91
C THR A 256 9.91 17.07 10.91
N ARG A 257 11.20 17.09 10.54
CA ARG A 257 12.28 17.49 11.47
C ARG A 257 13.55 18.01 10.77
N ALA A 258 14.24 18.94 11.43
CA ALA A 258 15.52 19.48 10.97
C ALA A 258 16.65 18.44 11.05
N VAL A 259 17.48 18.37 10.01
CA VAL A 259 18.55 17.37 9.85
C VAL A 259 19.58 17.42 11.00
N GLN A 260 19.95 18.59 11.51
CA GLN A 260 20.86 18.69 12.66
C GLN A 260 20.34 17.97 13.93
N GLY A 261 19.02 17.85 14.09
CA GLY A 261 18.44 17.07 15.19
C GLY A 261 18.34 15.57 14.90
N PHE A 262 18.36 15.19 13.62
CA PHE A 262 18.21 13.82 13.13
C PHE A 262 19.51 13.01 13.26
N ASN A 263 20.67 13.65 13.22
CA ASN A 263 21.96 13.01 13.52
C ASN A 263 22.00 12.51 14.97
N GLU A 264 22.36 11.24 15.20
CA GLU A 264 22.60 10.74 16.56
C GLU A 264 23.56 9.53 16.61
N THR A 265 24.23 9.34 17.75
CA THR A 265 24.89 8.06 18.05
C THR A 265 23.91 7.09 18.71
N LYS A 266 24.16 5.78 18.66
CA LYS A 266 23.27 4.80 19.31
C LYS A 266 22.96 5.10 20.78
N ASN A 267 23.91 5.66 21.52
CA ASN A 267 23.73 5.98 22.94
C ASN A 267 22.93 7.27 23.18
N GLY A 268 22.79 8.14 22.17
CA GLY A 268 22.07 9.41 22.29
C GLY A 268 20.56 9.32 22.01
N THR A 269 20.04 8.17 21.57
CA THR A 269 18.59 8.01 21.35
C THR A 269 17.77 7.87 22.63
N ASP A 270 18.42 7.52 23.74
CA ASP A 270 17.79 7.53 25.07
C ASP A 270 17.67 8.96 25.65
N GLU A 271 18.34 9.95 25.06
CA GLU A 271 18.25 11.36 25.46
C GLU A 271 17.24 12.13 24.60
N GLY A 272 16.27 12.77 25.27
CA GLY A 272 15.21 13.57 24.63
C GLY A 272 13.91 12.84 24.32
N ASN A 273 13.02 13.51 23.57
CA ASN A 273 11.65 13.08 23.30
C ASN A 273 11.44 12.48 21.90
N GLU A 274 12.41 12.62 21.00
CA GLU A 274 12.31 12.06 19.65
C GLU A 274 12.54 10.55 19.71
N VAL A 275 11.65 9.76 19.09
CA VAL A 275 11.76 8.30 19.07
C VAL A 275 12.77 7.82 18.04
N PHE A 276 12.95 8.53 16.93
CA PHE A 276 13.70 8.08 15.75
C PHE A 276 14.87 9.02 15.38
N ARG A 277 16.05 8.46 15.08
CA ARG A 277 17.26 9.21 14.67
C ARG A 277 18.02 8.44 13.58
N ILE A 278 18.72 9.14 12.69
CA ILE A 278 19.60 8.51 11.70
C ILE A 278 20.98 8.25 12.33
N PRO A 279 21.61 7.08 12.11
CA PRO A 279 22.96 6.80 12.61
C PRO A 279 24.03 7.77 12.11
N ASN A 280 24.84 8.34 13.02
CA ASN A 280 25.92 9.25 12.65
C ASN A 280 27.02 8.58 11.79
N ASN A 281 27.47 7.40 12.23
CA ASN A 281 28.68 6.76 11.72
C ASN A 281 28.45 5.90 10.48
N VAL A 282 27.44 5.03 10.47
CA VAL A 282 27.21 4.07 9.39
C VAL A 282 25.73 4.06 9.03
N THR A 283 25.41 4.63 7.87
CA THR A 283 24.05 4.87 7.39
C THR A 283 23.65 3.87 6.33
N PHE A 284 22.35 3.53 6.28
CA PHE A 284 21.78 2.66 5.26
C PHE A 284 20.55 3.35 4.67
N GLY A 285 20.42 3.33 3.35
CA GLY A 285 19.27 3.86 2.64
C GLY A 285 19.22 3.39 1.20
N THR A 286 18.00 3.31 0.68
CA THR A 286 17.68 2.91 -0.69
C THR A 286 16.63 3.85 -1.24
N ALA A 287 16.97 4.64 -2.26
CA ALA A 287 16.00 5.38 -3.04
C ALA A 287 15.40 4.46 -4.11
N ILE A 288 14.08 4.47 -4.27
CA ILE A 288 13.41 3.75 -5.38
C ILE A 288 13.27 4.74 -6.54
N THR A 289 13.95 4.48 -7.64
CA THR A 289 14.28 5.47 -8.67
C THR A 289 13.48 5.35 -9.96
N GLY A 290 12.30 4.72 -9.90
CA GLY A 290 11.48 4.39 -11.07
C GLY A 290 11.18 2.90 -11.22
N ILE A 291 10.51 2.59 -12.32
CA ILE A 291 10.27 1.22 -12.80
C ILE A 291 11.42 0.74 -13.69
N LYS A 292 11.80 -0.53 -13.61
CA LYS A 292 12.93 -1.13 -14.35
C LYS A 292 12.53 -1.61 -15.75
N ASN A 293 11.75 -0.78 -16.43
CA ASN A 293 11.09 -1.08 -17.69
C ASN A 293 11.68 -0.23 -18.83
N GLY A 294 11.45 -0.64 -20.08
CA GLY A 294 12.01 0.02 -21.26
C GLY A 294 11.40 1.40 -21.56
N GLU A 295 12.06 2.14 -22.44
CA GLU A 295 11.69 3.50 -22.86
C GLU A 295 10.21 3.62 -23.28
N GLY A 296 9.59 4.76 -22.96
CA GLY A 296 8.20 5.07 -23.32
C GLY A 296 7.13 4.65 -22.31
N THR A 297 7.49 4.12 -21.13
CA THR A 297 6.56 4.01 -20.01
C THR A 297 6.32 5.34 -19.31
N LEU A 298 5.08 5.63 -18.96
CA LEU A 298 4.65 6.82 -18.21
C LEU A 298 4.74 6.59 -16.70
N PRO A 299 4.79 7.65 -15.87
CA PRO A 299 4.67 7.51 -14.42
C PRO A 299 3.28 6.96 -14.05
N VAL A 300 3.26 6.05 -13.08
CA VAL A 300 2.04 5.49 -12.51
C VAL A 300 2.19 5.50 -10.99
N ARG A 301 1.21 6.04 -10.26
CA ARG A 301 1.19 6.06 -8.79
C ARG A 301 -0.08 5.40 -8.27
N LEU A 302 0.01 4.74 -7.11
CA LEU A 302 -1.14 4.15 -6.42
C LEU A 302 -1.44 4.94 -5.15
N GLN A 303 -2.69 5.39 -5.00
CA GLN A 303 -3.18 5.98 -3.76
C GLN A 303 -4.33 5.15 -3.20
N MET A 304 -4.33 4.99 -1.88
CA MET A 304 -5.46 4.42 -1.15
C MET A 304 -6.49 5.52 -0.88
N PRO A 305 -7.81 5.24 -0.93
CA PRO A 305 -8.82 6.11 -0.34
C PRO A 305 -8.43 6.47 1.11
N TYR A 306 -8.71 7.70 1.52
CA TYR A 306 -8.14 8.28 2.75
C TYR A 306 -8.49 7.50 4.03
N ASP A 307 -9.68 6.89 4.05
CA ASP A 307 -10.18 6.01 5.12
C ASP A 307 -10.11 4.52 4.77
N SER A 308 -9.20 4.12 3.87
CA SER A 308 -8.79 2.71 3.75
C SER A 308 -8.43 2.21 5.15
N PRO A 309 -9.12 1.17 5.68
CA PRO A 309 -8.92 0.75 7.05
C PRO A 309 -7.44 0.41 7.27
N TYR A 310 -6.99 0.65 8.50
CA TYR A 310 -5.66 0.27 8.95
C TYR A 310 -5.26 -1.11 8.41
N GLU A 311 -4.00 -1.27 7.99
CA GLU A 311 -3.40 -2.61 7.87
C GLU A 311 -3.13 -3.21 9.27
N SER A 312 -4.18 -3.29 10.08
CA SER A 312 -4.50 -4.50 10.80
C SER A 312 -5.42 -5.30 9.87
N PRO A 313 -4.90 -6.24 9.06
CA PRO A 313 -5.76 -7.26 8.49
C PRO A 313 -6.61 -7.89 9.59
N ASN A 314 -7.70 -8.55 9.22
CA ASN A 314 -8.35 -9.51 10.10
C ASN A 314 -7.48 -10.79 10.14
N LEU A 315 -6.28 -10.67 10.73
CA LEU A 315 -5.16 -11.62 10.63
C LEU A 315 -5.62 -13.02 11.06
N SER A 316 -5.89 -13.90 10.09
CA SER A 316 -6.34 -15.27 10.39
C SER A 316 -5.13 -16.17 10.63
N GLY A 317 -5.36 -17.36 11.19
CA GLY A 317 -4.27 -18.22 11.66
C GLY A 317 -3.62 -17.77 12.98
N CYS A 318 -4.11 -16.70 13.62
CA CYS A 318 -3.81 -16.40 15.02
C CYS A 318 -4.18 -17.60 15.92
N ASN A 319 -3.20 -18.37 16.37
CA ASN A 319 -3.39 -19.26 17.52
C ASN A 319 -3.62 -18.37 18.75
N ALA A 320 -4.71 -18.58 19.50
CA ALA A 320 -5.02 -17.80 20.72
C ALA A 320 -3.91 -17.84 21.80
N SER A 321 -2.92 -18.74 21.66
CA SER A 321 -1.71 -18.82 22.48
C SER A 321 -0.57 -17.89 22.03
N VAL A 322 -0.70 -17.22 20.87
CA VAL A 322 0.34 -16.40 20.23
C VAL A 322 -0.28 -15.06 19.82
N VAL A 323 0.10 -13.99 20.52
CA VAL A 323 -0.52 -12.65 20.44
C VAL A 323 -0.14 -11.86 19.16
N TYR A 324 0.45 -12.54 18.16
CA TYR A 324 1.07 -11.91 16.99
C TYR A 324 0.89 -12.78 15.75
N CYS A 325 0.48 -12.17 14.63
CA CYS A 325 0.05 -12.88 13.43
C CYS A 325 0.67 -12.19 12.20
N PHE A 326 1.14 -13.01 11.25
CA PHE A 326 2.19 -12.61 10.27
C PHE A 326 1.77 -12.76 8.79
N ALA A 327 0.55 -13.23 8.55
CA ALA A 327 -0.09 -13.24 7.23
C ALA A 327 -1.44 -12.52 7.37
N PRO A 328 -1.93 -11.84 6.30
CA PRO A 328 -3.32 -11.40 6.25
C PRO A 328 -4.25 -12.62 6.37
N GLY A 329 -5.50 -12.39 6.74
CA GLY A 329 -6.46 -13.47 6.96
C GLY A 329 -7.04 -14.03 5.66
N GLU A 330 -8.36 -14.21 5.61
CA GLU A 330 -9.01 -14.16 4.30
C GLU A 330 -8.78 -12.75 3.74
N PRO A 331 -8.20 -12.60 2.54
CA PRO A 331 -7.68 -11.30 2.11
C PRO A 331 -8.82 -10.39 1.66
N GLU A 332 -9.26 -9.53 2.58
CA GLU A 332 -10.33 -8.57 2.33
C GLU A 332 -10.01 -7.66 1.13
N PRO A 333 -10.90 -7.54 0.14
CA PRO A 333 -10.70 -6.66 -1.01
C PRO A 333 -10.77 -5.19 -0.58
N PHE A 334 -9.93 -4.35 -1.17
CA PHE A 334 -9.93 -2.91 -0.94
C PHE A 334 -9.76 -2.14 -2.25
N TYR A 335 -10.30 -0.92 -2.28
CA TYR A 335 -10.19 -0.02 -3.42
C TYR A 335 -8.83 0.68 -3.48
N VAL A 336 -8.30 0.85 -4.69
CA VAL A 336 -7.12 1.65 -4.99
C VAL A 336 -7.43 2.60 -6.16
N VAL A 337 -6.90 3.82 -6.08
CA VAL A 337 -6.93 4.78 -7.20
C VAL A 337 -5.55 4.77 -7.85
N ILE A 338 -5.51 4.42 -9.13
CA ILE A 338 -4.31 4.45 -9.96
C ILE A 338 -4.28 5.77 -10.74
N TYR A 339 -3.20 6.51 -10.54
CA TYR A 339 -2.86 7.73 -11.24
C TYR A 339 -1.94 7.39 -12.39
N VAL A 340 -2.26 7.83 -13.61
CA VAL A 340 -1.33 7.82 -14.75
C VAL A 340 -1.04 9.27 -15.11
N GLU A 341 0.23 9.64 -15.17
CA GLU A 341 0.71 11.03 -15.31
C GLU A 341 1.46 11.25 -16.63
N ASP A 342 1.98 12.47 -16.83
CA ASP A 342 2.69 12.92 -18.04
C ASP A 342 1.91 12.68 -19.36
N LEU A 343 0.58 12.74 -19.28
CA LEU A 343 -0.28 12.56 -20.44
C LEU A 343 -0.34 13.82 -21.31
N THR A 344 -0.53 13.64 -22.61
CA THR A 344 -0.79 14.73 -23.56
C THR A 344 -2.27 14.68 -23.97
N PRO A 345 -3.05 15.77 -23.77
CA PRO A 345 -4.46 15.79 -24.15
C PRO A 345 -4.69 15.45 -25.64
N GLY A 346 -5.71 14.63 -25.92
CA GLY A 346 -6.02 14.11 -27.26
C GLY A 346 -5.08 13.01 -27.77
N GLN A 347 -4.16 12.50 -26.94
CA GLN A 347 -3.41 11.29 -27.23
C GLN A 347 -4.07 10.06 -26.59
N ARG A 348 -3.96 8.91 -27.26
CA ARG A 348 -4.47 7.62 -26.76
C ARG A 348 -3.40 6.88 -25.98
N TYR A 349 -3.81 6.19 -24.92
CA TYR A 349 -2.93 5.52 -23.96
C TYR A 349 -3.46 4.16 -23.55
N LEU A 350 -2.54 3.25 -23.21
CA LEU A 350 -2.84 1.90 -22.74
C LEU A 350 -2.24 1.70 -21.34
N ALA A 351 -3.11 1.59 -20.33
CA ALA A 351 -2.75 1.11 -19.00
C ALA A 351 -2.98 -0.41 -18.90
N LEU A 352 -2.12 -1.08 -18.14
CA LEU A 352 -2.01 -2.54 -18.05
C LEU A 352 -1.83 -2.95 -16.58
N ARG A 353 -2.62 -3.93 -16.13
CA ARG A 353 -2.53 -4.60 -14.82
C ARG A 353 -1.84 -5.96 -15.01
N TYR A 354 -0.94 -6.33 -14.11
CA TYR A 354 -0.33 -7.66 -14.07
C TYR A 354 -0.36 -8.22 -12.65
N ASP A 355 -0.77 -9.47 -12.50
CA ASP A 355 -0.85 -10.14 -11.20
C ASP A 355 0.36 -11.06 -11.05
N GLY A 356 1.22 -10.75 -10.08
CA GLY A 356 2.52 -11.39 -9.90
C GLY A 356 3.61 -10.86 -10.84
N TYR A 357 4.86 -10.89 -10.37
CA TYR A 357 6.00 -10.31 -11.11
C TYR A 357 6.46 -11.11 -12.33
N ALA A 358 6.02 -12.37 -12.48
CA ALA A 358 6.53 -13.27 -13.51
C ALA A 358 6.04 -12.92 -14.93
N THR A 359 4.86 -12.30 -15.03
CA THR A 359 4.15 -11.92 -16.27
C THR A 359 4.59 -10.54 -16.81
N VAL A 360 5.12 -9.67 -15.95
CA VAL A 360 5.55 -8.31 -16.26
C VAL A 360 6.75 -8.31 -17.25
N PRO A 361 6.64 -7.60 -18.39
CA PRO A 361 7.75 -7.44 -19.35
C PRO A 361 8.99 -6.75 -18.75
N LYS A 362 10.13 -7.46 -18.74
CA LYS A 362 11.38 -7.10 -18.03
C LYS A 362 12.21 -5.97 -18.63
N GLU A 363 11.92 -5.61 -19.89
CA GLU A 363 12.75 -4.74 -20.74
C GLU A 363 11.86 -3.82 -21.62
N GLY A 364 10.63 -3.55 -21.18
CA GLY A 364 9.63 -2.85 -21.99
C GLY A 364 8.88 -3.81 -22.93
N GLY A 365 8.42 -3.31 -24.09
CA GLY A 365 7.69 -4.14 -25.06
C GLY A 365 6.21 -4.39 -24.73
N PHE A 366 5.60 -3.52 -23.90
CA PHE A 366 4.20 -3.59 -23.46
C PHE A 366 3.16 -3.71 -24.60
N CYS A 367 3.49 -3.21 -25.78
CA CYS A 367 2.63 -3.31 -26.96
C CYS A 367 2.65 -4.66 -27.67
N SER A 368 3.62 -5.54 -27.38
CA SER A 368 3.66 -6.89 -27.94
C SER A 368 2.42 -7.68 -27.54
N GLU A 369 1.95 -8.55 -28.44
CA GLU A 369 0.75 -9.36 -28.21
C GLU A 369 0.87 -10.20 -26.93
N ALA A 370 2.04 -10.80 -26.68
CA ALA A 370 2.32 -11.55 -25.47
C ALA A 370 2.30 -10.68 -24.19
N ALA A 371 2.83 -9.46 -24.24
CA ALA A 371 2.78 -8.56 -23.08
C ALA A 371 1.35 -8.13 -22.74
N ARG A 372 0.48 -7.96 -23.75
CA ARG A 372 -0.94 -7.61 -23.55
C ARG A 372 -1.79 -8.81 -23.16
N ALA A 373 -1.51 -9.99 -23.69
CA ALA A 373 -2.19 -11.25 -23.31
C ALA A 373 -1.81 -11.72 -21.89
N ASN A 374 -0.63 -11.33 -21.39
CA ASN A 374 -0.20 -11.56 -20.01
C ASN A 374 -0.78 -10.54 -19.00
N ALA A 375 -1.39 -9.45 -19.46
CA ALA A 375 -2.02 -8.47 -18.58
C ALA A 375 -3.40 -8.99 -18.14
N THR A 376 -3.69 -8.89 -16.85
CA THR A 376 -4.95 -9.34 -16.25
C THR A 376 -6.10 -8.36 -16.48
N GLN A 377 -5.79 -7.09 -16.70
CA GLN A 377 -6.73 -6.04 -17.08
C GLN A 377 -6.04 -4.98 -17.94
N THR A 378 -6.78 -4.34 -18.84
CA THR A 378 -6.25 -3.37 -19.80
C THR A 378 -7.24 -2.23 -20.04
N TRP A 379 -6.77 -0.98 -19.92
CA TRP A 379 -7.57 0.23 -20.16
C TRP A 379 -6.96 1.01 -21.32
N LEU A 380 -7.65 1.03 -22.46
CA LEU A 380 -7.31 1.83 -23.63
C LEU A 380 -8.19 3.09 -23.62
N PHE A 381 -7.60 4.21 -23.27
CA PHE A 381 -8.30 5.50 -23.11
C PHE A 381 -7.71 6.58 -24.03
N GLU A 382 -8.35 7.74 -24.05
CA GLU A 382 -7.83 8.98 -24.64
C GLU A 382 -7.72 10.00 -23.52
N ALA A 383 -6.59 10.72 -23.44
CA ALA A 383 -6.34 11.65 -22.35
C ALA A 383 -7.12 12.95 -22.57
N GLU A 384 -8.01 13.31 -21.66
CA GLU A 384 -8.69 14.62 -21.66
C GLU A 384 -7.82 15.73 -21.02
N ARG A 385 -6.85 15.33 -20.20
CA ARG A 385 -5.96 16.18 -19.39
C ARG A 385 -4.63 15.45 -19.13
N GLU A 386 -3.68 16.11 -18.47
CA GLU A 386 -2.32 15.58 -18.24
C GLU A 386 -2.24 14.40 -17.23
N MET A 387 -3.37 13.98 -16.66
CA MET A 387 -3.49 12.91 -15.67
C MET A 387 -4.80 12.10 -15.82
N MET A 388 -4.70 10.77 -15.85
CA MET A 388 -5.85 9.86 -15.84
C MET A 388 -5.98 9.17 -14.47
N LEU A 389 -7.22 8.93 -14.04
CA LEU A 389 -7.54 8.14 -12.85
C LEU A 389 -8.22 6.83 -13.27
N ILE A 390 -7.83 5.73 -12.65
CA ILE A 390 -8.41 4.41 -12.86
C ILE A 390 -8.67 3.82 -11.47
N ASP A 391 -9.90 3.38 -11.20
CA ASP A 391 -10.22 2.64 -9.97
C ASP A 391 -10.03 1.13 -10.19
N ASP A 392 -9.50 0.45 -9.18
CA ASP A 392 -9.36 -1.01 -9.16
C ASP A 392 -9.56 -1.56 -7.74
N VAL A 393 -9.72 -2.89 -7.64
CA VAL A 393 -9.83 -3.64 -6.39
C VAL A 393 -8.65 -4.59 -6.23
N LEU A 394 -7.99 -4.50 -5.09
CA LEU A 394 -6.82 -5.28 -4.72
C LEU A 394 -7.09 -6.13 -3.48
N GLN A 395 -6.31 -7.20 -3.31
CA GLN A 395 -6.32 -8.04 -2.11
C GLN A 395 -5.05 -7.82 -1.26
N GLN A 396 -5.20 -8.00 0.07
CA GLN A 396 -4.16 -7.70 1.05
C GLN A 396 -2.93 -8.64 1.02
N ASP A 397 -2.95 -9.71 0.23
CA ASP A 397 -1.88 -10.71 0.06
C ASP A 397 -1.19 -10.66 -1.31
N GLN A 398 -1.72 -9.87 -2.26
CA GLN A 398 -1.27 -9.84 -3.65
C GLN A 398 0.02 -9.02 -3.89
N ALA A 399 0.58 -9.21 -5.08
CA ALA A 399 1.51 -8.28 -5.73
C ALA A 399 0.99 -7.95 -7.14
N VAL A 400 0.68 -6.68 -7.40
CA VAL A 400 0.04 -6.23 -8.66
C VAL A 400 0.82 -5.06 -9.24
N PHE A 401 1.00 -5.07 -10.56
CA PHE A 401 1.86 -4.13 -11.29
C PHE A 401 1.05 -3.40 -12.33
N TYR A 402 0.88 -2.08 -12.14
CA TYR A 402 0.24 -1.19 -13.09
C TYR A 402 1.29 -0.48 -13.92
N ARG A 403 1.17 -0.54 -15.25
CA ARG A 403 2.11 0.10 -16.18
C ARG A 403 1.33 0.78 -17.29
N ALA A 404 1.75 1.98 -17.69
CA ALA A 404 1.10 2.76 -18.73
C ALA A 404 2.10 3.11 -19.84
N VAL A 405 1.62 3.11 -21.08
CA VAL A 405 2.34 3.48 -22.30
C VAL A 405 1.40 4.25 -23.25
N PRO A 406 1.93 5.01 -24.22
CA PRO A 406 1.17 5.43 -25.40
C PRO A 406 0.43 4.25 -26.06
N ALA A 407 -0.72 4.50 -26.67
CA ALA A 407 -1.47 3.46 -27.37
C ALA A 407 -0.64 2.82 -28.48
N CYS A 408 -0.77 1.51 -28.61
CA CYS A 408 0.03 0.71 -29.51
C CYS A 408 -0.40 0.88 -30.97
N GLU A 409 0.55 0.76 -31.90
CA GLU A 409 0.28 0.76 -33.35
C GLU A 409 -0.84 -0.26 -33.69
N GLY A 410 -1.85 0.19 -34.43
CA GLY A 410 -3.07 -0.56 -34.74
C GLY A 410 -4.22 -0.41 -33.73
N MET A 411 -4.03 0.30 -32.60
CA MET A 411 -5.09 0.59 -31.62
C MET A 411 -5.81 1.92 -31.87
N GLU A 412 -5.44 2.69 -32.91
CA GLU A 412 -5.98 4.03 -33.17
C GLU A 412 -7.49 4.00 -33.43
N ASN A 413 -7.98 2.90 -34.02
CA ASN A 413 -9.39 2.64 -34.30
C ASN A 413 -10.03 1.61 -33.37
N ALA A 414 -9.30 1.09 -32.38
CA ALA A 414 -9.88 0.16 -31.41
C ALA A 414 -10.83 0.90 -30.46
N THR A 415 -11.94 0.26 -30.08
CA THR A 415 -12.89 0.81 -29.10
C THR A 415 -12.17 1.16 -27.80
N LEU A 416 -12.38 2.38 -27.30
CA LEU A 416 -11.88 2.79 -25.98
C LEU A 416 -12.50 1.85 -24.92
N THR A 417 -11.68 1.23 -24.07
CA THR A 417 -12.18 0.47 -22.91
C THR A 417 -12.43 1.39 -21.71
N TRP A 418 -13.26 2.42 -21.96
CA TRP A 418 -13.92 3.17 -20.90
C TRP A 418 -14.87 2.24 -20.13
N GLN A 419 -14.37 1.60 -19.07
CA GLN A 419 -15.20 1.46 -17.89
C GLN A 419 -15.39 2.88 -17.37
N GLN A 420 -16.57 3.45 -17.63
CA GLN A 420 -16.96 4.76 -17.14
C GLN A 420 -17.32 4.65 -15.66
N ASN A 421 -16.33 4.29 -14.82
CA ASN A 421 -16.37 4.40 -13.36
C ASN A 421 -16.30 5.87 -12.92
N TRP A 422 -16.89 6.78 -13.69
CA TRP A 422 -17.38 8.04 -13.15
C TRP A 422 -18.45 7.68 -12.13
N LEU A 423 -18.00 7.59 -10.87
CA LEU A 423 -18.76 7.70 -9.63
C LEU A 423 -20.26 7.90 -9.88
N ASP A 424 -20.95 6.79 -10.09
CA ASP A 424 -22.41 6.77 -10.27
C ASP A 424 -23.02 6.98 -8.88
N TYR A 425 -22.94 8.23 -8.39
CA TYR A 425 -23.50 8.74 -7.15
C TYR A 425 -25.04 8.79 -7.27
N GLY A 426 -25.59 7.64 -7.62
CA GLY A 426 -26.97 7.42 -7.99
C GLY A 426 -27.79 7.05 -6.76
N TRP A 427 -28.87 7.78 -6.55
CA TRP A 427 -29.96 7.32 -5.70
C TRP A 427 -30.89 6.43 -6.53
N THR A 428 -30.76 5.11 -6.40
CA THR A 428 -31.68 4.16 -7.04
C THR A 428 -32.83 3.84 -6.09
N PHE A 429 -34.07 4.05 -6.54
CA PHE A 429 -35.26 3.63 -5.80
C PHE A 429 -35.70 2.24 -6.21
N ASN A 430 -35.77 1.31 -5.26
CA ASN A 430 -36.34 -0.02 -5.49
C ASN A 430 -37.86 0.05 -5.28
N GLU A 431 -38.65 0.06 -6.35
CA GLU A 431 -40.12 0.12 -6.26
C GLU A 431 -40.75 -1.03 -5.47
N THR A 432 -40.06 -2.18 -5.38
CA THR A 432 -40.57 -3.40 -4.71
C THR A 432 -40.40 -3.32 -3.19
N SER A 433 -39.23 -2.91 -2.69
CA SER A 433 -39.00 -2.74 -1.23
C SER A 433 -39.33 -1.34 -0.72
N ARG A 434 -39.48 -0.36 -1.62
CA ARG A 434 -39.62 1.09 -1.35
C ARG A 434 -38.44 1.71 -0.62
N GLU A 435 -37.26 1.14 -0.83
CA GLU A 435 -36.00 1.65 -0.30
C GLU A 435 -35.28 2.50 -1.34
N TRP A 436 -34.53 3.47 -0.83
CA TRP A 436 -33.56 4.22 -1.61
C TRP A 436 -32.17 3.67 -1.27
N SER A 437 -31.49 3.07 -2.25
CA SER A 437 -30.06 2.81 -2.17
C SER A 437 -29.31 4.05 -2.67
N PHE A 438 -28.30 4.49 -1.93
CA PHE A 438 -27.27 5.37 -2.47
C PHE A 438 -26.07 4.54 -2.90
N HIS A 439 -25.71 4.62 -4.18
CA HIS A 439 -24.52 3.99 -4.72
C HIS A 439 -23.32 4.90 -4.51
N MET A 440 -22.30 4.38 -3.80
CA MET A 440 -21.04 5.07 -3.60
C MET A 440 -19.91 4.05 -3.50
N TRP A 441 -18.89 4.19 -4.35
CA TRP A 441 -17.69 3.33 -4.36
C TRP A 441 -18.00 1.82 -4.32
N GLY A 442 -18.99 1.38 -5.11
CA GLY A 442 -19.40 -0.03 -5.18
C GLY A 442 -20.10 -0.57 -3.93
N MET A 443 -20.53 0.29 -3.00
CA MET A 443 -21.30 -0.08 -1.81
C MET A 443 -22.76 0.39 -1.92
N ASP A 444 -23.70 -0.53 -1.68
CA ASP A 444 -25.14 -0.29 -1.57
C ASP A 444 -25.50 0.25 -0.17
N TYR A 445 -25.67 1.56 -0.02
CA TYR A 445 -26.16 2.16 1.22
C TYR A 445 -27.69 2.18 1.23
N VAL A 446 -28.31 1.09 1.72
CA VAL A 446 -29.77 0.94 1.82
C VAL A 446 -30.32 1.76 2.99
N ALA A 447 -31.08 2.82 2.69
CA ALA A 447 -31.79 3.61 3.70
C ALA A 447 -33.08 2.89 4.19
N THR A 448 -32.94 2.04 5.21
CA THR A 448 -34.07 1.31 5.80
C THR A 448 -34.99 2.24 6.60
N ASN A 449 -36.22 2.43 6.11
CA ASN A 449 -37.17 3.39 6.68
C ASN A 449 -37.82 2.88 7.98
N GLY A 450 -37.19 3.17 9.12
CA GLY A 450 -37.77 3.00 10.45
C GLY A 450 -38.77 4.08 10.88
N TRP A 451 -39.01 5.10 10.05
CA TRP A 451 -39.80 6.28 10.40
C TRP A 451 -40.96 6.49 9.42
N THR A 452 -42.19 6.47 9.95
CA THR A 452 -43.42 6.74 9.19
C THR A 452 -43.75 8.22 9.14
N TRP A 453 -44.38 8.66 8.04
CA TRP A 453 -44.68 10.07 7.72
C TRP A 453 -45.85 10.67 8.54
N ALA A 454 -46.05 10.21 9.78
CA ALA A 454 -47.25 10.48 10.59
C ALA A 454 -46.98 11.29 11.87
N ASP A 455 -45.75 11.29 12.39
CA ASP A 455 -45.43 11.82 13.72
C ASP A 455 -44.93 13.29 13.70
N TRP A 456 -45.47 14.13 12.80
CA TRP A 456 -45.08 15.54 12.70
C TRP A 456 -46.22 16.49 12.26
N GLU A 457 -47.20 16.69 13.14
CA GLU A 457 -48.05 17.89 13.09
C GLU A 457 -47.34 19.06 13.79
N PRO A 458 -47.12 20.21 13.13
CA PRO A 458 -46.44 21.36 13.74
C PRO A 458 -47.40 22.22 14.57
N GLU A 459 -47.44 22.02 15.89
CA GLU A 459 -48.16 22.94 16.79
C GLU A 459 -47.48 24.32 16.85
N ASN A 460 -48.14 25.32 16.27
CA ASN A 460 -48.19 26.71 16.72
C ASN A 460 -46.88 27.38 17.19
N VAL A 461 -45.96 27.69 16.27
CA VAL A 461 -44.94 28.72 16.53
C VAL A 461 -45.59 30.11 16.46
N THR A 462 -45.99 30.66 17.60
CA THR A 462 -46.30 32.10 17.71
C THR A 462 -45.03 32.93 17.77
N GLU A 463 -44.95 33.94 16.89
CA GLU A 463 -43.78 34.81 16.76
C GLU A 463 -43.70 35.83 17.91
N THR A 464 -42.67 35.69 18.76
CA THR A 464 -42.24 36.75 19.70
C THR A 464 -40.72 36.85 19.70
N ALA A 465 -40.20 37.99 19.25
CA ALA A 465 -38.76 38.26 19.20
C ALA A 465 -38.26 39.00 20.45
N SER A 466 -37.23 38.46 21.11
CA SER A 466 -36.32 39.22 21.98
C SER A 466 -35.02 38.45 22.24
N ASP A 467 -33.91 39.09 21.89
CA ASP A 467 -32.58 39.06 22.52
C ASP A 467 -31.82 37.76 22.84
N SER A 468 -30.52 37.79 22.51
CA SER A 468 -29.34 37.12 23.12
C SER A 468 -29.56 35.84 23.95
N GLU A 469 -28.87 34.73 23.65
CA GLU A 469 -27.42 34.66 23.93
C GLU A 469 -26.65 33.65 23.06
N SER A 470 -25.32 33.59 23.24
CA SER A 470 -24.42 32.75 22.46
C SER A 470 -24.46 31.27 22.86
N ASN A 471 -24.57 30.38 21.86
CA ASN A 471 -24.06 29.02 21.97
C ASN A 471 -23.22 28.68 20.72
N ARG A 472 -21.90 28.69 20.88
CA ARG A 472 -20.96 28.15 19.89
C ARG A 472 -20.88 26.63 20.07
N LEU A 473 -21.54 25.86 19.20
CA LEU A 473 -21.03 24.52 18.94
C LEU A 473 -19.62 24.65 18.34
N ARG A 474 -18.73 23.75 18.77
CA ARG A 474 -17.49 23.45 18.06
C ARG A 474 -17.71 22.18 17.24
N MET A 475 -17.22 22.20 16.02
CA MET A 475 -16.67 21.01 15.37
C MET A 475 -15.14 21.06 15.58
#